data_AF-A0A0E3X0U7-F1
#
_entry.id   AF-A0A0E3X0U7-F1
#
_cell.length_a   1.000
_cell.length_b   1.000
_cell.length_c   1.000
_cell.angle_alpha   90.00
_cell.angle_beta   90.00
_cell.angle_gamma   90.00
#
_symmetry.space_group_name_H-M   'P 1'
#
loop_
_entity.id
_entity.type
_entity.pdbx_description
1 polymer ?
#
loop_
_entity_poly.entity_id
_entity_poly.type
_entity_poly.pdbx_seq_one_letter_code
_entity_poly.pdbx_strand_id
1 'polypeptide(L)'
;MGKLKEDAKKYGYEFYIVTGSSFVKNILRDRYADGVLVIACDYEINKGMRSLAGTGIVTYGIPMLNDGCYNTCVDYEAVTDTLEMFR
;
A
#
# COMPACT_ATOMS: atom_id res chain seq x y z
N MET A 1 -11.54 -4.29 8.30
CA MET A 1 -11.02 -4.85 7.03
C MET A 1 -11.99 -4.73 5.86
N GLY A 2 -13.30 -5.04 6.01
CA GLY A 2 -14.26 -4.97 4.90
C GLY A 2 -14.34 -3.60 4.23
N LYS A 3 -14.46 -2.54 5.04
CA LYS A 3 -14.57 -1.15 4.56
C LYS A 3 -13.41 -0.70 3.67
N LEU A 4 -12.16 -1.00 4.06
CA LEU A 4 -10.98 -0.62 3.28
C LEU A 4 -10.96 -1.27 1.88
N LYS A 5 -11.38 -2.54 1.80
CA LYS A 5 -11.47 -3.25 0.52
C LYS A 5 -12.58 -2.66 -0.37
N GLU A 6 -13.71 -2.28 0.22
CA GLU A 6 -14.80 -1.63 -0.50
C GLU A 6 -14.40 -0.24 -1.01
N ASP A 7 -13.73 0.56 -0.18
CA ASP A 7 -13.25 1.88 -0.54
C ASP A 7 -12.16 1.79 -1.62
N ALA A 8 -11.16 0.92 -1.46
CA ALA A 8 -10.15 0.68 -2.50
C ALA A 8 -10.80 0.35 -3.85
N LYS A 9 -11.79 -0.55 -3.86
CA LYS A 9 -12.55 -0.89 -5.09
C LYS A 9 -13.33 0.30 -5.64
N LYS A 10 -13.94 1.12 -4.79
CA LYS A 10 -14.69 2.33 -5.18
C LYS A 10 -13.79 3.34 -5.89
N TYR A 11 -12.54 3.49 -5.45
CA TYR A 11 -11.56 4.39 -6.06
C TYR A 11 -10.75 3.74 -7.19
N GLY A 12 -11.04 2.49 -7.58
CA GLY A 12 -10.40 1.81 -8.72
C GLY A 12 -9.09 1.08 -8.40
N TYR A 13 -8.76 0.90 -7.12
CA TYR A 13 -7.54 0.20 -6.70
C TYR A 13 -7.78 -1.31 -6.59
N GLU A 14 -6.78 -2.08 -7.05
CA GLU A 14 -6.67 -3.48 -6.69
C GLU A 14 -6.08 -3.61 -5.28
N PHE A 15 -6.82 -4.30 -4.40
CA PHE A 15 -6.46 -4.40 -2.98
C PHE A 15 -5.84 -5.75 -2.64
N TYR A 16 -4.66 -5.73 -2.03
CA TYR A 16 -3.90 -6.90 -1.62
C TYR A 16 -3.50 -6.82 -0.13
N ILE A 17 -3.59 -7.94 0.58
CA ILE A 17 -3.01 -8.11 1.91
C ILE A 17 -1.87 -9.12 1.76
N VAL A 18 -0.65 -8.71 2.08
CA VAL A 18 0.56 -9.52 1.96
C VAL A 18 1.36 -9.46 3.25
N THR A 19 2.08 -10.53 3.58
CA THR A 19 2.89 -10.63 4.81
C THR A 19 4.29 -10.01 4.67
N GLY A 20 4.50 -9.16 3.67
CA GLY A 20 5.74 -8.41 3.47
C GLY A 20 5.84 -7.75 2.10
N SER A 21 6.56 -6.63 2.04
CA SER A 21 6.78 -5.81 0.83
C SER A 21 7.49 -6.54 -0.30
N SER A 22 8.22 -7.63 -0.01
CA SER A 22 8.97 -8.38 -1.02
C SER A 22 8.07 -9.07 -2.06
N PHE A 23 6.79 -9.32 -1.73
CA PHE A 23 5.85 -9.95 -2.64
C PHE A 23 5.27 -8.99 -3.70
N VAL A 24 5.41 -7.68 -3.50
CA VAL A 24 4.86 -6.64 -4.39
C VAL A 24 5.38 -6.79 -5.83
N LYS A 25 6.65 -7.17 -6.01
CA LYS A 25 7.25 -7.40 -7.33
C LYS A 25 6.60 -8.55 -8.10
N ASN A 26 6.13 -9.58 -7.38
CA ASN A 26 5.46 -10.72 -8.00
C ASN A 26 4.08 -10.30 -8.49
N ILE A 27 3.35 -9.52 -7.68
CA ILE A 27 2.06 -8.95 -8.08
C ILE A 27 2.24 -8.08 -9.33
N LEU A 28 3.22 -7.18 -9.33
CA LEU A 28 3.49 -6.29 -10.47
C LEU A 28 3.93 -7.00 -11.76
N ARG A 29 4.48 -8.21 -11.64
CA ARG A 29 4.83 -9.05 -12.80
C ARG A 29 3.59 -9.63 -13.47
N ASP A 30 2.59 -10.01 -12.69
CA ASP A 30 1.36 -10.63 -13.18
C ASP A 30 0.26 -9.61 -13.50
N ARG A 31 0.29 -8.47 -12.80
CA ARG A 31 -0.67 -7.36 -12.90
C ARG A 31 0.09 -6.04 -12.95
N TYR A 32 0.10 -5.41 -14.11
CA TYR A 32 0.67 -4.09 -14.26
C TYR A 32 -0.13 -3.06 -13.44
N ALA A 33 0.59 -2.17 -12.74
CA ALA A 33 0.02 -1.02 -12.06
C ALA A 33 0.95 0.19 -12.26
N ASP A 34 0.35 1.36 -12.48
CA ASP A 34 1.08 2.63 -12.62
C ASP A 34 1.63 3.14 -11.28
N GLY A 35 1.03 2.69 -10.17
CA GLY A 35 1.46 3.04 -8.83
C GLY A 35 1.14 1.98 -7.77
N VAL A 36 1.84 2.08 -6.65
CA VAL A 36 1.69 1.21 -5.48
C VAL A 36 1.51 2.06 -4.24
N LEU A 37 0.37 1.89 -3.57
CA LEU A 37 0.09 2.45 -2.26
C LEU A 37 0.34 1.38 -1.18
N VAL A 38 1.23 1.65 -0.24
CA VAL A 38 1.61 0.71 0.84
C VAL A 38 1.15 1.26 2.18
N ILE A 39 0.43 0.44 2.95
CA ILE A 39 0.10 0.72 4.35
C ILE A 39 0.88 -0.26 5.21
N ALA A 40 1.92 0.20 5.91
CA ALA A 40 2.79 -0.66 6.71
C ALA A 40 3.60 0.15 7.75
N CYS A 41 4.45 -0.52 8.52
CA CYS A 41 5.45 0.17 9.33
C CYS A 41 6.51 0.81 8.44
N ASP A 42 7.24 1.79 8.99
CA ASP A 42 8.25 2.55 8.24
C ASP A 42 9.30 1.67 7.58
N TYR A 43 9.69 0.58 8.25
CA TYR A 43 10.64 -0.39 7.71
C TYR A 43 10.14 -1.03 6.40
N GLU A 44 8.90 -1.51 6.39
CA GLU A 44 8.32 -2.19 5.21
C GLU A 44 8.00 -1.20 4.09
N ILE A 45 7.58 0.03 4.43
CA ILE A 45 7.42 1.12 3.45
C ILE A 45 8.76 1.40 2.77
N ASN A 46 9.81 1.68 3.55
CA ASN A 46 11.13 1.99 3.01
C ASN A 46 11.68 0.86 2.15
N LYS A 47 11.59 -0.38 2.65
CA LYS A 47 12.03 -1.58 1.92
C LYS A 47 11.27 -1.76 0.61
N GLY A 48 9.95 -1.59 0.62
CA GLY A 48 9.10 -1.65 -0.57
C GLY A 48 9.49 -0.60 -1.60
N MET A 49 9.57 0.66 -1.19
CA MET A 49 9.94 1.79 -2.07
C MET A 49 11.33 1.60 -2.68
N ARG A 50 12.33 1.23 -1.87
CA ARG A 50 13.68 0.95 -2.38
C ARG A 50 13.71 -0.20 -3.37
N SER A 51 12.84 -1.20 -3.19
CA SER A 51 12.77 -2.33 -4.09
C SER A 51 12.20 -1.98 -5.47
N LEU A 52 11.37 -0.93 -5.55
CA LEU A 52 10.74 -0.41 -6.76
C LEU A 52 11.45 0.83 -7.32
N ALA A 53 12.51 1.29 -6.66
CA ALA A 53 13.31 2.40 -7.15
C ALA A 53 13.87 2.08 -8.55
N GLY A 54 13.65 3.00 -9.50
CA GLY A 54 14.10 2.86 -10.88
C GLY A 54 13.18 2.03 -11.79
N THR A 55 12.05 1.49 -11.31
CA THR A 55 11.09 0.78 -12.18
C THR A 55 10.10 1.70 -12.88
N GLY A 56 10.10 3.00 -12.56
CA GLY A 56 9.14 3.99 -13.09
C GLY A 56 7.75 3.94 -12.42
N ILE A 57 7.55 3.04 -11.46
CA ILE A 57 6.28 2.90 -10.72
C ILE A 57 6.26 3.93 -9.59
N VAL A 58 5.17 4.69 -9.49
CA VAL A 58 5.00 5.64 -8.39
C VAL A 58 4.69 4.88 -7.11
N THR A 59 5.46 5.10 -6.06
CA THR A 59 5.24 4.45 -4.76
C THR A 59 4.89 5.47 -3.68
N TYR A 60 3.79 5.25 -2.97
CA TYR A 60 3.39 6.06 -1.82
C TYR A 60 3.17 5.17 -0.60
N GLY A 61 3.57 5.65 0.58
CA GLY A 61 3.50 4.91 1.83
C GLY A 61 2.70 5.66 2.88
N ILE A 62 1.76 4.97 3.53
CA ILE A 62 1.02 5.47 4.69
C ILE A 62 1.52 4.70 5.93
N PRO A 63 2.23 5.37 6.84
CA PRO A 63 2.74 4.72 8.03
C PRO A 63 1.58 4.30 8.96
N MET A 64 1.76 3.16 9.61
CA MET A 64 0.87 2.73 10.69
C MET A 64 1.09 3.59 11.94
N LEU A 65 0.05 3.72 12.75
CA LEU A 65 0.10 4.44 14.03
C LEU A 65 0.91 3.68 15.09
N ASN A 66 1.09 2.38 14.90
CA ASN A 66 1.91 1.54 15.75
C ASN A 66 2.75 0.56 14.93
N ASP A 67 3.92 0.25 15.46
CA ASP A 67 4.81 -0.76 14.91
C ASP A 67 4.47 -2.16 15.43
N GLY A 68 4.84 -3.16 14.64
CA GLY A 68 4.62 -4.57 14.93
C GLY A 68 3.59 -5.20 13.98
N CYS A 69 3.67 -6.51 13.81
CA CYS A 69 2.75 -7.27 12.95
C CYS A 69 1.49 -7.74 13.70
N TYR A 70 1.18 -7.14 14.86
CA TYR A 70 0.07 -7.52 15.71
C TYR A 70 -0.74 -6.28 16.12
N ASN A 71 -2.06 -6.37 16.03
CA ASN A 71 -3.01 -5.30 16.36
C ASN A 71 -2.63 -3.95 15.71
N THR A 72 -2.30 -3.99 14.42
CA THR A 72 -1.90 -2.83 13.63
C THR A 72 -3.04 -1.83 13.52
N CYS A 73 -2.73 -0.56 13.78
CA CYS A 73 -3.64 0.56 13.67
C CYS A 73 -3.13 1.50 12.59
N VAL A 74 -4.03 2.03 11.77
CA VAL A 74 -3.74 3.05 10.77
C VAL A 74 -4.80 4.14 10.87
N ASP A 75 -4.40 5.37 10.60
CA ASP A 75 -5.34 6.47 10.44
C ASP A 75 -6.16 6.27 9.16
N TYR A 76 -7.45 6.01 9.32
CA TYR A 76 -8.35 5.75 8.19
C TYR A 76 -8.64 7.00 7.36
N GLU A 77 -8.59 8.18 7.98
CA GLU A 77 -8.78 9.45 7.29
C GLU A 77 -7.62 9.66 6.32
N ALA A 78 -6.38 9.52 6.80
CA ALA A 78 -5.18 9.59 5.96
C ALA A 78 -5.23 8.60 4.77
N VAL A 79 -5.74 7.38 4.99
CA VAL A 79 -5.93 6.40 3.91
C VAL A 79 -6.94 6.87 2.89
N THR A 80 -8.09 7.37 3.32
CA THR A 80 -9.16 7.81 2.42
C THR A 80 -8.74 9.04 1.63
N ASP A 81 -8.12 10.02 2.29
CA ASP A 81 -7.58 11.23 1.66
C ASP A 81 -6.54 10.89 0.59
N THR A 82 -5.67 9.91 0.87
CA THR A 82 -4.67 9.45 -0.09
C THR A 82 -5.32 8.77 -1.30
N LEU A 83 -6.32 7.92 -1.08
CA LEU A 83 -7.05 7.27 -2.18
C LEU A 83 -7.75 8.32 -3.08
N GLU A 84 -8.25 9.41 -2.50
CA GLU A 84 -8.84 10.53 -3.24
C GLU A 84 -7.81 11.40 -3.97
N MET A 85 -6.65 11.64 -3.36
CA MET A 85 -5.57 12.44 -3.94
C MET A 85 -5.02 11.83 -5.23
N PHE A 86 -4.97 10.50 -5.31
CA PHE A 86 -4.41 9.76 -6.46
C PHE A 86 -5.50 9.22 -7.42
N ARG A 87 -6.75 9.65 -7.28
CA ARG A 87 -7.85 9.28 -8.18
C ARG A 87 -7.72 9.93 -9.57
#